data_AF-A0A964VAS1-F1
#
_entry.id   AF-A0A964VAS1-F1
#
_cell.length_a   1.000
_cell.length_b   1.000
_cell.length_c   1.000
_cell.angle_alpha   90.00
_cell.angle_beta   90.00
_cell.angle_gamma   90.00
#
_symmetry.space_group_name_H-M   'P 1'
#
loop_
_entity.id
_entity.type
_entity.pdbx_description
1 polymer ?
#
loop_
_entity_poly.entity_id
_entity_poly.type
_entity_poly.pdbx_seq_one_letter_code
_entity_poly.pdbx_strand_id
1 'polypeptide(L)'
;MNPEGKLKNLPIIHLTLVMGLVMFLGLSWILNKDKKLILDWNHPLVLVLLAVSSGGVTAAFLVPMGIVASSLKKLARNKQGNAGTLADLLIGAHIARMAMFEGPALFGLLVFFLHANLAGLYLALILIALMAALFPFPGKSLEKWQSLEERYQLIVQEGQGV
;
A
#
# COMPACT_ATOMS: atom_id res chain seq x y z
N MET A 1 -12.70 10.29 -19.82
CA MET A 1 -11.23 10.01 -19.77
C MET A 1 -11.03 8.51 -19.98
N ASN A 2 -10.01 8.12 -20.75
CA ASN A 2 -9.67 6.71 -20.96
C ASN A 2 -9.14 6.10 -19.65
N PRO A 3 -9.80 5.07 -19.06
CA PRO A 3 -9.36 4.42 -17.82
C PRO A 3 -7.96 3.80 -17.93
N GLU A 4 -7.57 3.30 -19.10
CA GLU A 4 -6.23 2.74 -19.34
C GLU A 4 -5.13 3.78 -19.11
N GLY A 5 -5.37 5.02 -19.51
CA GLY A 5 -4.44 6.13 -19.31
C GLY A 5 -4.21 6.42 -17.83
N LYS A 6 -5.27 6.33 -17.00
CA LYS A 6 -5.16 6.52 -15.55
C LYS A 6 -4.43 5.36 -14.88
N LEU A 7 -4.74 4.11 -15.27
CA LEU A 7 -4.12 2.92 -14.68
C LEU A 7 -2.63 2.80 -15.01
N LYS A 8 -2.17 3.39 -16.13
CA LYS A 8 -0.74 3.51 -16.47
C LYS A 8 0.08 4.34 -15.47
N ASN A 9 -0.57 5.19 -14.66
CA ASN A 9 0.11 5.96 -13.62
C ASN A 9 0.31 5.16 -12.32
N LEU A 10 -0.39 4.04 -12.14
CA LEU A 10 -0.33 3.23 -10.92
C LEU A 10 1.07 2.66 -10.63
N PRO A 11 1.82 2.13 -11.62
CA PRO A 11 3.23 1.77 -11.46
C PRO A 11 4.11 2.94 -11.02
N ILE A 12 3.90 4.13 -11.59
CA ILE A 12 4.69 5.32 -11.28
C ILE A 12 4.48 5.72 -9.83
N ILE A 13 3.23 5.79 -9.38
CA ILE A 13 2.88 6.10 -7.98
C ILE A 13 3.51 5.08 -7.04
N HIS A 14 3.43 3.80 -7.37
CA HIS A 14 4.02 2.72 -6.56
C HIS A 14 5.54 2.85 -6.46
N LEU A 15 6.22 3.12 -7.59
CA LEU A 15 7.66 3.32 -7.60
C LEU A 15 8.08 4.51 -6.75
N THR A 16 7.35 5.62 -6.79
CA THR A 16 7.66 6.79 -5.95
C THR A 16 7.61 6.45 -4.46
N LEU A 17 6.60 5.68 -4.02
CA LEU A 17 6.45 5.27 -2.62
C LEU A 17 7.60 4.34 -2.19
N VAL A 18 7.95 3.35 -3.01
CA VAL A 18 9.06 2.43 -2.71
C VAL A 18 10.41 3.15 -2.76
N MET A 19 10.60 4.05 -3.72
CA MET A 19 11.85 4.79 -3.89
C MET A 19 12.15 5.67 -2.68
N GLY A 20 11.13 6.29 -2.06
CA GLY A 20 11.29 7.04 -0.82
C GLY A 20 11.91 6.21 0.30
N LEU A 21 11.44 4.97 0.49
CA LEU A 21 11.99 4.04 1.47
C LEU A 21 13.42 3.59 1.12
N VAL A 22 13.69 3.32 -0.15
CA VAL A 22 15.04 2.92 -0.63
C VAL A 22 16.06 4.04 -0.42
N MET A 23 15.68 5.29 -0.72
CA MET A 23 16.53 6.45 -0.45
C MET A 23 16.79 6.63 1.05
N PHE A 24 15.76 6.50 1.88
CA PHE A 24 15.92 6.62 3.33
C PHE A 24 16.74 5.47 3.93
N LEU A 25 16.62 4.26 3.38
CA LEU A 25 17.48 3.12 3.70
C LEU A 25 18.94 3.44 3.40
N GLY A 26 19.25 3.94 2.20
CA GLY A 26 20.61 4.33 1.83
C GLY A 26 21.20 5.40 2.76
N LEU A 27 20.40 6.43 3.07
CA LEU A 27 20.80 7.50 3.99
C LEU A 27 21.07 6.95 5.41
N SER A 28 20.13 6.17 5.95
CA SER A 28 20.27 5.60 7.30
C SER A 28 21.46 4.64 7.40
N TRP A 29 21.78 3.91 6.33
CA TRP A 29 22.97 3.07 6.26
C TRP A 29 24.27 3.87 6.32
N ILE A 30 24.39 4.90 5.47
CA ILE A 30 25.59 5.76 5.42
C ILE A 30 25.83 6.44 6.77
N LEU A 31 24.76 6.92 7.42
CA LEU A 31 24.84 7.62 8.71
C LEU A 31 25.11 6.70 9.91
N ASN A 32 24.93 5.39 9.76
CA ASN A 32 25.24 4.41 10.81
C ASN A 32 26.47 3.55 10.53
N LYS A 33 27.19 3.80 9.42
CA LYS A 33 28.33 2.97 8.99
C LYS A 33 29.43 2.82 10.05
N ASP A 34 29.64 3.86 10.87
CA ASP A 34 30.69 3.92 11.90
C ASP A 34 30.17 3.49 13.28
N LYS A 35 28.86 3.25 13.41
CA LYS A 35 28.26 2.79 14.68
C LYS A 35 28.36 1.27 14.79
N LYS A 36 28.47 0.77 16.02
CA LYS A 36 28.35 -0.66 16.30
C LYS A 36 26.91 -1.09 16.04
N LEU A 37 26.72 -1.95 15.04
CA LEU A 37 25.41 -2.54 14.74
C LEU A 37 25.02 -3.50 15.86
N ILE A 38 23.81 -3.33 16.40
CA ILE A 38 23.28 -4.13 17.51
C ILE A 38 22.04 -4.86 17.02
N LEU A 39 21.87 -6.12 17.41
CA LEU A 39 20.61 -6.84 17.21
C LEU A 39 19.94 -7.00 18.58
N ASP A 40 18.91 -6.20 18.83
CA ASP A 40 18.16 -6.25 20.09
C ASP A 40 16.65 -6.23 19.80
N TRP A 41 16.02 -7.39 20.00
CA TRP A 41 14.57 -7.58 19.85
C TRP A 41 13.75 -7.08 21.04
N ASN A 42 14.40 -6.86 22.19
CA ASN A 42 13.75 -6.41 23.41
C ASN A 42 13.71 -4.88 23.51
N HIS A 43 14.33 -4.17 22.56
CA HIS A 43 14.29 -2.72 22.52
C HIS A 43 12.84 -2.23 22.41
N PRO A 44 12.38 -1.29 23.26
CA PRO A 44 10.97 -0.87 23.29
C PRO A 44 10.42 -0.43 21.94
N LEU A 45 11.23 0.29 21.14
CA LEU A 45 10.82 0.72 19.80
C LEU A 45 10.67 -0.44 18.81
N VAL A 46 11.42 -1.54 18.98
CA VAL A 46 11.25 -2.75 18.14
C VAL A 46 9.94 -3.45 18.48
N LEU A 47 9.56 -3.49 19.76
CA LEU A 47 8.26 -4.02 20.17
C LEU A 47 7.09 -3.19 19.61
N VAL A 48 7.19 -1.86 19.66
CA VAL A 48 6.22 -0.97 19.02
C VAL A 48 6.19 -1.19 17.51
N LEU A 49 7.36 -1.31 16.87
CA LEU A 49 7.46 -1.60 15.44
C LEU A 49 6.79 -2.92 15.07
N LEU A 50 6.94 -3.98 15.87
CA LEU A 50 6.27 -5.26 15.64
C LEU A 50 4.74 -5.10 15.72
N ALA A 51 4.23 -4.40 16.72
CA ALA A 51 2.80 -4.14 16.87
C ALA A 51 2.24 -3.29 15.72
N VAL A 52 2.95 -2.24 15.32
CA VAL A 52 2.55 -1.37 14.21
C VAL A 52 2.68 -2.09 12.87
N SER A 53 3.68 -2.95 12.69
CA SER A 53 3.85 -3.74 11.47
C SER A 53 2.76 -4.80 11.32
N SER A 54 2.41 -5.51 12.39
CA SER A 54 1.32 -6.51 12.33
C SER A 54 -0.02 -5.85 12.04
N GLY A 55 -0.31 -4.72 12.70
CA GLY A 55 -1.50 -3.91 12.42
C GLY A 55 -1.50 -3.33 11.01
N GLY A 56 -0.38 -2.78 10.55
CA GLY A 56 -0.22 -2.20 9.22
C GLY A 56 -0.37 -3.23 8.11
N VAL A 57 0.27 -4.40 8.23
CA VAL A 57 0.10 -5.51 7.28
C VAL A 57 -1.37 -5.92 7.22
N THR A 58 -2.03 -6.13 8.36
CA THR A 58 -3.45 -6.51 8.40
C THR A 58 -4.34 -5.44 7.75
N ALA A 59 -4.13 -4.18 8.11
CA ALA A 59 -4.86 -3.04 7.55
C ALA A 59 -4.65 -2.90 6.03
N ALA A 60 -3.45 -3.21 5.53
CA ALA A 60 -3.13 -3.14 4.10
C ALA A 60 -3.99 -4.08 3.25
N PHE A 61 -4.54 -5.16 3.82
CA PHE A 61 -5.47 -6.05 3.11
C PHE A 61 -6.93 -5.70 3.36
N LEU A 62 -7.29 -5.30 4.59
CA LEU A 62 -8.68 -5.05 4.96
C LEU A 62 -9.20 -3.67 4.53
N VAL A 63 -8.40 -2.61 4.71
CA VAL A 63 -8.81 -1.22 4.46
C VAL A 63 -9.14 -1.01 2.96
N PRO A 64 -8.30 -1.41 2.00
CA PRO A 64 -8.63 -1.26 0.58
C PRO A 64 -9.90 -1.99 0.17
N MET A 65 -10.15 -3.17 0.75
CA MET A 65 -11.38 -3.93 0.50
C MET A 65 -12.61 -3.18 1.01
N GLY A 66 -12.53 -2.60 2.20
CA GLY A 66 -13.59 -1.75 2.76
C GLY A 66 -13.83 -0.47 1.95
N ILE A 67 -12.78 0.20 1.50
CA ILE A 67 -12.86 1.38 0.62
C ILE A 67 -13.61 1.01 -0.67
N VAL A 68 -13.16 -0.05 -1.37
CA VAL A 68 -13.79 -0.47 -2.62
C VAL A 68 -15.26 -0.86 -2.42
N ALA A 69 -15.56 -1.68 -1.41
CA ALA A 69 -16.93 -2.15 -1.18
C ALA A 69 -17.89 -1.01 -0.82
N SER A 70 -17.48 -0.08 0.04
CA SER A 70 -18.30 1.06 0.45
C SER A 70 -18.49 2.07 -0.68
N SER A 71 -17.43 2.36 -1.44
CA SER A 71 -17.50 3.26 -2.59
C SER A 71 -18.34 2.69 -3.73
N LEU A 72 -18.23 1.40 -4.04
CA LEU A 72 -19.06 0.75 -5.07
C LEU A 72 -20.55 0.88 -4.76
N LYS A 73 -20.96 0.55 -3.52
CA LYS A 73 -22.36 0.67 -3.10
C LYS A 73 -22.88 2.10 -3.24
N LYS A 74 -22.06 3.09 -2.87
CA LYS A 74 -22.40 4.51 -2.99
C LYS A 74 -22.54 4.95 -4.45
N LEU A 75 -21.61 4.51 -5.32
CA LEU A 75 -21.65 4.83 -6.75
C LEU A 75 -22.87 4.21 -7.44
N ALA A 76 -23.21 2.96 -7.11
CA ALA A 76 -24.36 2.27 -7.68
C ALA A 76 -25.68 2.95 -7.28
N ARG A 77 -25.82 3.29 -5.99
CA ARG A 77 -27.01 3.99 -5.47
C ARG A 77 -27.24 5.33 -6.16
N ASN A 78 -26.18 6.06 -6.47
CA ASN A 78 -26.26 7.39 -7.09
C ASN A 78 -26.23 7.34 -8.63
N LYS A 79 -26.09 6.16 -9.26
CA LYS A 79 -25.87 5.99 -10.71
C LYS A 79 -24.72 6.86 -11.26
N GLN A 80 -23.67 7.04 -10.46
CA GLN A 80 -22.52 7.91 -10.76
C GLN A 80 -21.26 7.14 -11.16
N GLY A 81 -21.30 5.81 -11.21
CA GLY A 81 -20.16 5.01 -11.64
C GLY A 81 -19.96 5.12 -13.15
N ASN A 82 -18.90 5.83 -13.52
CA ASN A 82 -18.34 5.77 -14.87
C ASN A 82 -16.93 5.15 -14.80
N ALA A 83 -16.39 4.79 -15.97
CA ALA A 83 -15.07 4.18 -16.10
C ALA A 83 -13.95 4.96 -15.38
N GLY A 84 -14.01 6.29 -15.42
CA GLY A 84 -13.03 7.16 -14.78
C GLY A 84 -13.08 7.09 -13.25
N THR A 85 -14.29 7.10 -12.66
CA THR A 85 -14.48 7.03 -11.21
C THR A 85 -14.07 5.67 -10.64
N LEU A 86 -14.33 4.58 -11.37
CA LEU A 86 -13.90 3.23 -10.97
C LEU A 86 -12.37 3.09 -11.04
N ALA A 87 -11.73 3.70 -12.03
CA ALA A 87 -10.26 3.75 -12.10
C ALA A 87 -9.67 4.54 -10.91
N ASP A 88 -10.26 5.69 -10.56
CA ASP A 88 -9.82 6.49 -9.41
C ASP A 88 -9.98 5.73 -8.08
N LEU A 89 -11.05 4.95 -7.94
CA LEU A 89 -11.27 4.09 -6.78
C LEU A 89 -10.17 3.04 -6.61
N LEU A 90 -9.74 2.40 -7.70
CA LEU A 90 -8.64 1.44 -7.66
C LEU A 90 -7.30 2.09 -7.32
N ILE A 91 -7.03 3.26 -7.89
CA ILE A 91 -5.82 4.03 -7.60
C ILE A 91 -5.80 4.38 -6.10
N GLY A 92 -6.90 4.93 -5.57
CA GLY A 92 -7.03 5.27 -4.16
C GLY A 92 -6.88 4.06 -3.23
N ALA A 93 -7.51 2.93 -3.57
CA ALA A 93 -7.39 1.69 -2.80
C ALA A 93 -5.95 1.15 -2.79
N HIS A 94 -5.23 1.24 -3.91
CA HIS A 94 -3.83 0.85 -3.99
C HIS A 94 -2.92 1.80 -3.19
N ILE A 95 -3.13 3.11 -3.28
CA ILE A 95 -2.37 4.09 -2.48
C ILE A 95 -2.58 3.81 -0.98
N ALA A 96 -3.83 3.63 -0.55
CA ALA A 96 -4.14 3.30 0.83
C ALA A 96 -3.43 2.01 1.28
N ARG A 97 -3.42 0.98 0.43
CA ARG A 97 -2.68 -0.26 0.68
C ARG A 97 -1.19 -0.02 0.87
N MET A 98 -0.58 0.75 -0.03
CA MET A 98 0.86 1.02 0.03
C MET A 98 1.23 1.84 1.28
N ALA A 99 0.43 2.84 1.65
CA ALA A 99 0.65 3.65 2.84
C ALA A 99 0.64 2.81 4.15
N MET A 100 -0.18 1.76 4.21
CA MET A 100 -0.23 0.84 5.35
C MET A 100 1.05 0.00 5.51
N PHE A 101 1.80 -0.25 4.42
CA PHE A 101 3.13 -0.87 4.49
C PHE A 101 4.25 0.16 4.71
N GLU A 102 4.14 1.32 4.05
CA GLU A 102 5.14 2.38 4.08
C GLU A 102 5.37 2.92 5.50
N GLY A 103 4.30 3.20 6.25
CA GLY A 103 4.40 3.73 7.62
C GLY A 103 5.26 2.85 8.54
N PRO A 104 4.93 1.56 8.72
CA PRO A 104 5.75 0.65 9.51
C PRO A 104 7.15 0.44 8.93
N ALA A 105 7.32 0.41 7.61
CA ALA A 105 8.65 0.27 6.99
C ALA A 105 9.55 1.47 7.31
N LEU A 106 9.03 2.69 7.17
CA LEU A 106 9.72 3.93 7.51
C LEU A 106 10.03 4.00 9.00
N PHE A 107 9.12 3.53 9.86
CA PHE A 107 9.38 3.42 11.29
C PHE A 107 10.51 2.42 11.61
N GLY A 108 10.57 1.29 10.90
CA GLY A 108 11.68 0.34 11.03
C GLY A 108 13.03 0.93 10.63
N LEU A 109 13.06 1.68 9.53
CA LEU A 109 14.24 2.45 9.11
C LEU A 109 14.61 3.52 10.13
N LEU A 110 13.63 4.17 10.78
CA LEU A 110 13.88 5.14 11.84
C LEU A 110 14.50 4.50 13.08
N VAL A 111 14.02 3.32 13.49
CA VAL A 111 14.61 2.55 14.60
C VAL A 111 16.06 2.20 14.30
N PHE A 112 16.35 1.72 13.09
CA PHE A 112 17.72 1.48 12.64
C PHE A 112 18.55 2.77 12.62
N PHE A 113 17.99 3.86 12.09
CA PHE A 113 18.68 5.15 11.97
C PHE A 113 19.16 5.68 13.34
N LEU A 114 18.26 5.66 14.33
CA LEU A 114 18.52 6.22 15.65
C LEU A 114 19.44 5.32 16.50
N HIS A 115 19.19 4.01 16.50
CA HIS A 115 19.79 3.08 17.47
C HIS A 115 20.80 2.10 16.86
N ALA A 116 21.06 2.18 15.55
CA ALA A 116 21.83 1.17 14.80
C ALA A 116 21.31 -0.26 15.02
N ASN A 117 20.00 -0.40 15.29
CA ASN A 117 19.38 -1.68 15.63
C ASN A 117 18.95 -2.44 14.37
N LEU A 118 19.58 -3.59 14.13
CA LEU A 118 19.36 -4.45 12.98
C LEU A 118 17.95 -5.06 12.92
N ALA A 119 17.27 -5.23 14.06
CA ALA A 119 15.89 -5.74 14.07
C ALA A 119 14.95 -4.78 13.31
N GLY A 120 15.12 -3.47 13.52
CA GLY A 120 14.36 -2.44 12.80
C GLY A 120 14.63 -2.47 11.29
N LEU A 121 15.90 -2.64 10.91
CA LEU A 121 16.31 -2.77 9.52
C LEU A 121 15.70 -4.00 8.84
N TYR A 122 15.78 -5.18 9.47
CA TYR A 122 15.23 -6.41 8.90
C TYR A 122 13.72 -6.33 8.68
N LEU A 123 12.98 -5.81 9.66
CA LEU A 123 11.53 -5.62 9.51
C LEU A 123 11.21 -4.64 8.39
N ALA A 124 11.94 -3.53 8.28
CA ALA A 124 11.76 -2.58 7.17
C ALA A 124 12.04 -3.23 5.81
N LEU A 125 13.12 -4.01 5.68
CA LEU A 125 13.46 -4.71 4.44
C LEU A 125 12.38 -5.73 4.03
N ILE A 126 11.82 -6.48 4.98
CA ILE A 126 10.71 -7.40 4.72
C ILE A 126 9.50 -6.63 4.17
N LEU A 127 9.14 -5.50 4.78
CA LEU A 127 8.01 -4.68 4.33
C LEU A 127 8.26 -4.05 2.95
N ILE A 128 9.48 -3.55 2.69
CA ILE A 128 9.88 -3.05 1.37
C ILE A 128 9.79 -4.16 0.31
N ALA A 129 10.26 -5.37 0.64
CA ALA A 129 10.16 -6.52 -0.25
C ALA A 129 8.69 -6.92 -0.52
N LEU A 130 7.83 -6.88 0.50
CA LEU A 130 6.39 -7.08 0.34
C LEU A 130 5.76 -6.01 -0.55
N MET A 131 6.14 -4.74 -0.38
CA MET A 131 5.71 -3.66 -1.26
C MET A 131 6.13 -3.94 -2.70
N ALA A 132 7.39 -4.28 -2.95
CA ALA A 132 7.87 -4.63 -4.30
C ALA A 132 7.14 -5.84 -4.91
N ALA A 133 6.80 -6.85 -4.11
CA ALA A 133 6.01 -8.00 -4.56
C ALA A 133 4.57 -7.63 -4.98
N LEU A 134 4.06 -6.49 -4.51
CA LEU A 134 2.74 -5.96 -4.84
C LEU A 134 2.76 -4.98 -6.02
N PHE A 135 3.85 -4.96 -6.80
CA PHE A 135 3.98 -4.08 -7.95
C PHE A 135 2.79 -4.20 -8.92
N PRO A 136 2.13 -3.08 -9.27
CA PRO A 136 0.94 -3.09 -10.10
C PRO A 136 1.29 -3.18 -11.59
N PHE A 137 1.51 -4.40 -12.10
CA PHE A 137 1.74 -4.59 -13.53
C PHE A 137 0.53 -4.12 -14.37
N PRO A 138 0.73 -3.39 -15.49
CA PRO A 138 -0.37 -2.82 -16.28
C PRO A 138 -1.47 -3.82 -16.65
N GLY A 139 -1.11 -5.04 -17.06
CA GLY A 139 -2.09 -6.08 -17.41
C GLY A 139 -2.96 -6.51 -16.22
N LYS A 140 -2.35 -6.78 -15.06
CA LYS A 140 -3.08 -7.14 -13.84
C LYS A 140 -3.98 -6.02 -13.31
N SER A 141 -3.56 -4.77 -13.50
CA SER A 141 -4.35 -3.59 -13.12
C SER A 141 -5.59 -3.44 -14.00
N LEU A 142 -5.50 -3.77 -15.29
CA LEU A 142 -6.63 -3.77 -16.21
C LEU A 142 -7.63 -4.88 -15.87
N GLU A 143 -7.17 -6.10 -15.60
CA GLU A 143 -8.04 -7.22 -15.17
C GLU A 143 -8.79 -6.89 -13.87
N LYS A 144 -8.11 -6.28 -12.90
CA LYS A 144 -8.74 -5.80 -11.66
C LYS A 144 -9.79 -4.71 -11.91
N TRP A 145 -9.59 -3.88 -12.93
CA TRP A 145 -10.55 -2.86 -13.32
C TRP A 145 -11.78 -3.46 -14.01
N GLN A 146 -11.59 -4.40 -14.93
CA GLN A 146 -12.69 -5.11 -15.59
C GLN A 146 -13.56 -5.86 -14.58
N SER A 147 -12.95 -6.63 -13.67
CA SER A 147 -13.70 -7.33 -12.60
C SER A 147 -14.41 -6.38 -11.64
N LEU A 148 -13.89 -5.16 -11.43
CA LEU A 148 -14.56 -4.13 -10.64
C LEU A 148 -15.77 -3.55 -11.38
N GLU A 149 -15.64 -3.32 -12.69
CA GLU A 149 -16.72 -2.86 -13.56
C GLU A 149 -17.86 -3.88 -13.62
N GLU A 150 -17.55 -5.17 -13.81
CA GLU A 150 -18.53 -6.26 -13.76
C GLU A 150 -19.30 -6.27 -12.43
N ARG A 151 -18.59 -6.18 -11.30
CA ARG A 151 -19.22 -6.11 -9.97
C ARG A 151 -20.12 -4.89 -9.83
N TYR A 152 -19.70 -3.74 -10.36
CA TYR A 152 -20.52 -2.54 -10.35
C TYR A 152 -21.82 -2.74 -11.15
N GLN A 153 -21.75 -3.33 -12.36
CA GLN A 153 -22.93 -3.58 -13.18
C GLN A 153 -23.92 -4.54 -12.48
N LEU A 154 -23.41 -5.59 -11.84
CA LEU A 154 -24.25 -6.53 -11.07
C LEU A 154 -25.01 -5.82 -9.94
N ILE A 155 -24.33 -4.99 -9.15
CA ILE A 155 -24.96 -4.22 -8.05
C ILE A 155 -26.02 -3.26 -8.60
N VAL A 156 -25.78 -2.63 -9.75
CA VAL A 156 -26.75 -1.73 -10.39
C VAL A 156 -27.98 -2.49 -10.89
N GLN A 157 -27.80 -3.68 -11.46
CA GLN A 157 -28.91 -4.54 -11.92
C GLN A 157 -29.76 -5.05 -10.76
N GLU A 158 -29.13 -5.56 -9.70
CA GLU A 158 -29.84 -6.00 -8.48
C GLU A 158 -30.62 -4.85 -7.82
N GLY A 159 -30.06 -3.63 -7.82
CA GLY A 159 -30.71 -2.45 -7.29
C GLY A 159 -31.88 -1.90 -8.12
N GLN A 160 -32.14 -2.42 -9.33
CA GLN A 160 -33.29 -2.04 -10.17
C GLN A 160 -34.45 -3.04 -10.08
N GLY A 161 -34.26 -4.19 -9.40
CA GLY A 161 -35.27 -5.23 -9.21
C GLY A 161 -36.11 -5.10 -7.93
N VAL A 162 -36.01 -3.98 -7.21
CA VAL A 162 -36.76 -3.63 -5.99
C VAL A 162 -37.48 -2.31 -6.21
#